data_AF-A0A7S2V2H8-F1
#
_entry.id   AF-A0A7S2V2H8-F1
#
_cell.length_a   1.000
_cell.length_b   1.000
_cell.length_c   1.000
_cell.angle_alpha   90.00
_cell.angle_beta   90.00
_cell.angle_gamma   90.00
#
_symmetry.space_group_name_H-M   'P 1'
#
loop_
_entity.id
_entity.type
_entity.pdbx_description
1 polymer ?
#
loop_
_entity_poly.entity_id
_entity_poly.type
_entity_poly.pdbx_seq_one_letter_code
_entity_poly.pdbx_strand_id
1 'polypeptide(L)'
;CNYVYRGATHTRFEHCVGTAHLAERLVVTLQQQQPYLRITQRDKLCVKLAGLCHDLGHGPFSHVFDAQFMPEMRARNNRRDKWSHEQASVQMLDYLLEDSNINLEDFGLKPQEDIPFIKDMILGTPERTSKR
;
A
#
# COMPACT_ATOMS: atom_id res chain seq x y z
N CYS A 1 -7.75 1.80 -20.34
CA CYS A 1 -6.89 1.32 -21.45
C CYS A 1 -7.46 0.08 -22.16
N ASN A 2 -8.11 -0.86 -21.47
CA ASN A 2 -8.67 -2.09 -22.05
C ASN A 2 -9.57 -1.89 -23.31
N TYR A 3 -10.36 -0.81 -23.35
CA TYR A 3 -11.20 -0.47 -24.52
C TYR A 3 -10.42 -0.15 -25.81
N VAL A 4 -9.13 0.16 -25.72
CA VAL A 4 -8.23 0.42 -26.86
C VAL A 4 -7.29 -0.76 -27.10
N TYR A 5 -6.74 -1.32 -26.01
CA TYR A 5 -5.83 -2.46 -26.05
C TYR A 5 -6.51 -3.67 -25.44
N ARG A 6 -7.07 -4.56 -26.27
CA ARG A 6 -7.81 -5.74 -25.79
C ARG A 6 -6.98 -6.74 -24.99
N GLY A 7 -5.64 -6.67 -25.07
CA GLY A 7 -4.73 -7.46 -24.23
C GLY A 7 -4.49 -6.87 -22.83
N ALA A 8 -4.93 -5.63 -22.56
CA ALA A 8 -4.82 -5.00 -21.26
C ALA A 8 -5.97 -5.43 -20.33
N THR A 9 -6.12 -6.74 -20.14
CA THR A 9 -7.13 -7.36 -19.26
C THR A 9 -6.64 -7.49 -17.81
N HIS A 10 -5.41 -7.07 -17.53
CA HIS A 10 -4.81 -7.20 -16.22
C HIS A 10 -5.56 -6.35 -15.18
N THR A 11 -5.66 -6.88 -13.97
CA THR A 11 -6.27 -6.24 -12.81
C THR A 11 -5.22 -5.81 -11.79
N ARG A 12 -5.64 -5.02 -10.81
CA ARG A 12 -4.77 -4.62 -9.70
C ARG A 12 -4.34 -5.80 -8.82
N PHE A 13 -5.09 -6.91 -8.83
CA PHE A 13 -4.77 -8.08 -8.00
C PHE A 13 -3.41 -8.68 -8.36
N GLU A 14 -3.20 -9.08 -9.62
CA GLU A 14 -1.93 -9.67 -10.05
C GLU A 14 -0.78 -8.66 -10.02
N HIS A 15 -1.06 -7.37 -10.22
CA HIS A 15 -0.09 -6.29 -10.06
C HIS A 15 0.40 -6.18 -8.62
N CYS A 16 -0.50 -6.21 -7.64
CA CYS A 16 -0.14 -6.18 -6.22
C CYS A 16 0.68 -7.42 -5.81
N VAL A 17 0.27 -8.61 -6.26
CA VAL A 17 1.02 -9.86 -6.00
C VAL A 17 2.44 -9.79 -6.60
N GLY A 18 2.55 -9.31 -7.85
CA GLY A 18 3.84 -9.12 -8.52
C GLY A 18 4.71 -8.08 -7.81
N THR A 19 4.13 -6.96 -7.39
CA THR A 19 4.81 -5.90 -6.66
C THR A 19 5.35 -6.41 -5.32
N ALA A 20 4.54 -7.16 -4.56
CA ALA A 20 4.97 -7.78 -3.30
C ALA A 20 6.17 -8.73 -3.51
N HIS A 21 6.12 -9.55 -4.56
CA HIS A 21 7.21 -10.47 -4.89
C HIS A 21 8.52 -9.73 -5.24
N LEU A 22 8.44 -8.68 -6.06
CA LEU A 22 9.60 -7.88 -6.41
C LEU A 22 10.17 -7.10 -5.22
N ALA A 23 9.30 -6.57 -4.35
CA ALA A 23 9.70 -5.88 -3.13
C ALA A 23 10.49 -6.81 -2.19
N GLU A 24 9.99 -8.03 -1.96
CA GLU A 24 10.71 -9.05 -1.17
C GLU A 24 12.06 -9.41 -1.79
N ARG A 25 12.12 -9.66 -3.11
CA ARG A 25 13.37 -10.01 -3.80
C ARG A 25 14.42 -8.92 -3.67
N LEU A 26 14.01 -7.65 -3.77
CA LEU A 26 14.91 -6.51 -3.60
C LEU A 26 15.49 -6.48 -2.18
N VAL A 27 14.63 -6.55 -1.15
CA VAL A 27 15.08 -6.50 0.24
C VAL A 27 15.97 -7.69 0.60
N VAL A 28 15.65 -8.90 0.11
CA VAL A 28 16.51 -10.09 0.29
C VAL A 28 17.88 -9.88 -0.35
N THR A 29 17.93 -9.28 -1.53
CA THR A 29 19.18 -8.99 -2.22
C THR A 29 20.02 -7.98 -1.42
N LEU A 30 19.41 -6.90 -0.93
CA LEU A 30 20.08 -5.92 -0.07
C LEU A 30 20.59 -6.55 1.23
N GLN A 31 19.79 -7.43 1.85
CA GLN A 31 20.19 -8.16 3.05
C GLN A 31 21.44 -9.01 2.82
N GLN A 32 21.53 -9.70 1.68
CA GLN A 32 22.65 -10.56 1.33
C GLN A 32 23.91 -9.78 0.95
N GLN A 33 23.75 -8.71 0.16
CA GLN A 33 24.87 -7.92 -0.35
C GLN A 33 25.42 -6.93 0.69
N GLN A 34 24.59 -6.51 1.65
CA GLN A 34 24.94 -5.48 2.65
C GLN A 34 24.53 -5.92 4.06
N PRO A 35 25.18 -6.95 4.66
CA PRO A 35 24.81 -7.47 5.98
C PRO A 35 24.87 -6.43 7.11
N TYR A 36 25.69 -5.39 6.94
CA TYR A 36 25.82 -4.29 7.89
C TYR A 36 24.54 -3.45 8.04
N LEU A 37 23.60 -3.52 7.09
CA LEU A 37 22.28 -2.88 7.19
C LEU A 37 21.37 -3.56 8.22
N ARG A 38 21.71 -4.78 8.66
CA ARG A 38 20.97 -5.54 9.70
C ARG A 38 19.48 -5.72 9.39
N ILE A 39 19.14 -5.85 8.10
CA ILE A 39 17.76 -6.11 7.66
C ILE A 39 17.27 -7.42 8.28
N THR A 40 16.15 -7.37 8.97
CA THR A 40 15.55 -8.50 9.68
C THR A 40 14.48 -9.21 8.84
N GLN A 41 13.99 -10.35 9.32
CA GLN A 41 12.81 -11.01 8.71
C GLN A 41 11.56 -10.12 8.84
N ARG A 42 11.45 -9.39 9.95
CA ARG A 42 10.37 -8.43 10.19
C ARG A 42 10.35 -7.33 9.13
N ASP A 43 11.50 -6.73 8.84
CA ASP A 43 11.61 -5.66 7.83
C ASP A 43 11.20 -6.15 6.43
N LYS A 44 11.64 -7.37 6.06
CA LYS A 44 11.24 -8.01 4.80
C LYS A 44 9.74 -8.19 4.70
N LEU A 45 9.10 -8.65 5.77
CA LEU A 45 7.66 -8.85 5.81
C LEU A 45 6.92 -7.51 5.69
N CYS A 46 7.36 -6.46 6.40
CA CYS A 46 6.78 -5.12 6.30
C CYS A 46 6.87 -4.57 4.86
N VAL A 47 8.03 -4.67 4.21
CA VAL A 47 8.20 -4.18 2.83
C VAL A 47 7.34 -4.98 1.84
N LYS A 48 7.24 -6.30 2.02
CA LYS A 48 6.38 -7.15 1.20
C LYS A 48 4.90 -6.79 1.37
N LEU A 49 4.45 -6.57 2.61
CA LEU A 49 3.08 -6.15 2.91
C LEU A 49 2.76 -4.77 2.32
N ALA A 50 3.68 -3.81 2.40
CA ALA A 50 3.49 -2.52 1.73
C ALA A 50 3.36 -2.68 0.21
N GLY A 51 4.22 -3.50 -0.41
CA GLY A 51 4.11 -3.80 -1.85
C GLY A 51 2.80 -4.47 -2.24
N LEU A 52 2.29 -5.38 -1.40
CA LEU A 52 1.01 -6.05 -1.61
C LEU A 52 -0.18 -5.09 -1.47
N CYS A 53 -0.11 -4.18 -0.51
CA CYS A 53 -1.23 -3.37 -0.09
C CYS A 53 -1.27 -1.95 -0.70
N HIS A 54 -0.24 -1.55 -1.45
CA HIS A 54 -0.11 -0.15 -1.94
C HIS A 54 -1.29 0.33 -2.80
N ASP A 55 -1.93 -0.58 -3.53
CA ASP A 55 -2.99 -0.29 -4.51
C ASP A 55 -4.39 -0.72 -4.05
N LEU A 56 -4.57 -1.07 -2.76
CA LEU A 56 -5.88 -1.47 -2.20
C LEU A 56 -6.98 -0.41 -2.36
N GLY A 57 -6.60 0.86 -2.39
CA GLY A 57 -7.50 2.00 -2.45
C GLY A 57 -7.95 2.36 -3.87
N HIS A 58 -7.53 1.64 -4.90
CA HIS A 58 -7.98 1.92 -6.27
C HIS A 58 -9.47 1.63 -6.46
N GLY A 59 -10.22 2.67 -6.81
CA GLY A 59 -11.61 2.55 -7.21
C GLY A 59 -11.81 2.06 -8.65
N PRO A 60 -13.06 2.02 -9.14
CA PRO A 60 -13.40 1.59 -10.49
C PRO A 60 -12.58 2.28 -11.58
N PHE A 61 -12.01 1.51 -12.50
CA PHE A 61 -11.13 2.01 -13.57
C PHE A 61 -9.84 2.70 -13.06
N SER A 62 -9.39 2.37 -11.85
CA SER A 62 -8.11 2.79 -11.24
C SER A 62 -7.91 4.31 -11.29
N HIS A 63 -7.00 4.82 -12.12
CA HIS A 63 -6.68 6.25 -12.15
C HIS A 63 -7.79 7.15 -12.69
N VAL A 64 -8.81 6.57 -13.34
CA VAL A 64 -10.00 7.36 -13.71
C VAL A 64 -10.74 7.80 -12.44
N PHE A 65 -10.71 6.97 -11.39
CA PHE A 65 -11.43 7.25 -10.16
C PHE A 65 -10.82 8.39 -9.34
N ASP A 66 -9.51 8.36 -9.04
CA ASP A 66 -8.83 9.45 -8.31
C ASP A 66 -8.67 10.72 -9.14
N ALA A 67 -8.33 10.61 -10.43
CA ALA A 67 -7.92 11.76 -11.21
C ALA A 67 -9.07 12.50 -11.90
N GLN A 68 -10.21 11.84 -12.13
CA GLN A 68 -11.35 12.43 -12.85
C GLN A 68 -12.63 12.41 -12.00
N PHE A 69 -13.08 11.23 -11.58
CA PHE A 69 -14.36 11.08 -10.93
C PHE A 69 -14.42 11.74 -9.54
N MET A 70 -13.45 11.44 -8.67
CA MET A 70 -13.45 11.96 -7.30
C MET A 70 -13.31 13.49 -7.24
N PRO A 71 -12.44 14.15 -8.04
CA PRO A 71 -12.37 15.61 -8.10
C PRO A 71 -13.71 16.24 -8.51
N GLU A 72 -14.38 15.68 -9.51
CA GLU A 72 -15.67 16.19 -9.99
C GLU A 72 -16.76 16.02 -8.92
N MET A 73 -16.89 14.82 -8.34
CA MET A 73 -17.90 14.55 -7.31
C MET A 73 -17.67 15.37 -6.04
N ARG A 74 -16.42 15.61 -5.65
CA ARG A 74 -16.08 16.44 -4.49
C ARG A 74 -16.42 17.89 -4.74
N ALA A 75 -16.09 18.43 -5.91
CA ALA A 75 -16.47 19.79 -6.30
C ALA A 75 -17.99 19.99 -6.27
N ARG A 76 -18.76 19.03 -6.82
CA ARG A 76 -20.23 19.05 -6.78
C ARG A 76 -20.81 19.05 -5.36
N ASN A 77 -20.11 18.42 -4.42
CA ASN A 77 -20.50 18.35 -3.01
C ASN A 77 -19.84 19.43 -2.12
N ASN A 78 -19.27 20.49 -2.71
CA ASN A 78 -18.56 21.56 -1.99
C ASN A 78 -17.41 21.07 -1.07
N ARG A 79 -16.81 19.92 -1.38
CA ARG A 79 -15.66 19.34 -0.67
C ARG A 79 -14.35 19.84 -1.28
N ARG A 80 -13.46 20.38 -0.43
CA ARG A 80 -12.14 20.92 -0.85
C ARG A 80 -10.97 20.00 -0.56
N ASP A 81 -11.20 18.91 0.18
CA ASP A 81 -10.18 17.92 0.48
C ASP A 81 -9.89 17.06 -0.75
N LYS A 82 -8.60 16.78 -0.97
CA LYS A 82 -8.13 15.89 -2.03
C LYS A 82 -8.38 14.45 -1.64
N TRP A 83 -8.59 13.61 -2.63
CA TRP A 83 -8.61 12.16 -2.47
C TRP A 83 -7.48 11.56 -3.29
N SER A 84 -6.85 10.53 -2.76
CA SER A 84 -5.83 9.78 -3.45
C SER A 84 -6.02 8.29 -3.15
N HIS A 85 -5.66 7.44 -4.10
CA HIS A 85 -5.79 6.00 -3.90
C HIS A 85 -4.83 5.51 -2.81
N GLU A 86 -3.70 6.17 -2.58
CA GLU A 86 -2.75 5.87 -1.50
C GLU A 86 -3.39 6.06 -0.12
N GLN A 87 -4.11 7.17 0.09
CA GLN A 87 -4.85 7.41 1.34
C GLN A 87 -5.96 6.36 1.53
N ALA A 88 -6.65 6.01 0.45
CA ALA A 88 -7.66 4.97 0.50
C ALA A 88 -7.06 3.57 0.73
N SER A 89 -5.84 3.29 0.25
CA SER A 89 -5.14 2.03 0.48
C SER A 89 -4.83 1.83 1.96
N VAL A 90 -4.39 2.89 2.64
CA VAL A 90 -4.16 2.84 4.10
C VAL A 90 -5.45 2.62 4.87
N GLN A 91 -6.54 3.30 4.50
CA GLN A 91 -7.85 3.10 5.13
C GLN A 91 -8.40 1.69 4.90
N MET A 92 -8.19 1.14 3.70
CA MET A 92 -8.59 -0.22 3.37
C MET A 92 -7.73 -1.25 4.12
N LEU A 93 -6.44 -0.98 4.32
CA LEU A 93 -5.58 -1.82 5.13
C LEU A 93 -6.07 -1.87 6.58
N ASP A 94 -6.44 -0.74 7.17
CA ASP A 94 -7.04 -0.70 8.51
C ASP A 94 -8.30 -1.55 8.59
N TYR A 95 -9.23 -1.34 7.66
CA TYR A 95 -10.45 -2.13 7.57
C TYR A 95 -10.15 -3.63 7.45
N LEU A 96 -9.20 -4.04 6.61
CA LEU A 96 -8.82 -5.45 6.46
C LEU A 96 -8.23 -6.03 7.74
N LEU A 97 -7.42 -5.27 8.48
CA LEU A 97 -6.85 -5.74 9.74
C LEU A 97 -7.91 -5.86 10.85
N GLU A 98 -8.92 -4.99 10.84
CA GLU A 98 -10.05 -5.04 11.78
C GLU A 98 -11.04 -6.18 11.45
N ASP A 99 -11.33 -6.40 10.17
CA ASP A 99 -12.28 -7.41 9.70
C ASP A 99 -11.66 -8.83 9.62
N SER A 100 -10.35 -8.91 9.43
CA SER A 100 -9.65 -10.20 9.38
C SER A 100 -9.36 -10.74 10.78
N ASN A 101 -9.45 -12.05 10.95
CA ASN A 101 -9.05 -12.74 12.17
C ASN A 101 -7.53 -13.06 12.18
N ILE A 102 -6.70 -12.12 11.69
CA ILE A 102 -5.25 -12.30 11.56
C ILE A 102 -4.56 -11.63 12.75
N ASN A 103 -3.90 -12.44 13.59
CA ASN A 103 -2.99 -11.91 14.58
C ASN A 103 -1.59 -11.72 13.98
N LEU A 104 -1.20 -10.46 13.74
CA LEU A 104 0.10 -10.14 13.15
C LEU A 104 1.29 -10.56 14.04
N GLU A 105 1.08 -10.65 15.36
CA GLU A 105 2.11 -11.08 16.30
C GLU A 105 2.53 -12.53 16.07
N ASP A 106 1.62 -13.39 15.57
CA ASP A 106 1.91 -14.79 15.23
C ASP A 106 2.98 -14.88 14.11
N PHE A 107 3.13 -13.82 13.32
CA PHE A 107 4.13 -13.70 12.25
C PHE A 107 5.38 -12.91 12.67
N GLY A 108 5.51 -12.56 13.95
CA GLY A 108 6.65 -11.81 14.49
C GLY A 108 6.62 -10.31 14.17
N LEU A 109 5.47 -9.77 13.76
CA LEU A 109 5.25 -8.33 13.64
C LEU A 109 4.86 -7.74 15.00
N LYS A 110 5.15 -6.46 15.18
CA LYS A 110 4.68 -5.62 16.28
C LYS A 110 3.72 -4.58 15.72
N PRO A 111 2.39 -4.77 15.84
CA PRO A 111 1.39 -3.91 15.21
C PRO A 111 1.60 -2.41 15.44
N GLN A 112 1.99 -2.03 16.66
CA GLN A 112 2.20 -0.63 17.05
C GLN A 112 3.40 0.05 16.35
N GLU A 113 4.39 -0.73 15.90
CA GLU A 113 5.57 -0.22 15.19
C GLU A 113 5.43 -0.43 13.67
N ASP A 114 4.99 -1.63 13.27
CA ASP A 114 5.09 -2.10 11.89
C ASP A 114 3.92 -1.63 11.01
N ILE A 115 2.70 -1.48 11.56
CA ILE A 115 1.57 -0.95 10.76
C ILE A 115 1.83 0.50 10.33
N PRO A 116 2.23 1.44 11.21
CA PRO A 116 2.61 2.79 10.79
C PRO A 116 3.71 2.78 9.72
N PHE A 117 4.73 1.94 9.88
CA PHE A 117 5.81 1.82 8.90
C PHE A 117 5.32 1.34 7.52
N ILE A 118 4.40 0.36 7.48
CA ILE A 118 3.76 -0.09 6.24
C ILE A 118 2.95 1.06 5.60
N LYS A 119 2.17 1.79 6.39
CA LYS A 119 1.37 2.93 5.90
C LYS A 119 2.23 4.05 5.36
N ASP A 120 3.34 4.37 6.02
CA ASP A 120 4.31 5.38 5.57
C ASP A 120 4.91 5.03 4.20
N MET A 121 5.22 3.75 3.96
CA MET A 121 5.69 3.28 2.66
C MET A 121 4.63 3.44 1.55
N ILE A 122 3.36 3.25 1.88
CA ILE A 122 2.23 3.40 0.93
C ILE A 122 1.97 4.89 0.63
N LEU A 123 1.97 5.74 1.66
CA LEU A 123 1.66 7.18 1.52
C LEU A 123 2.84 7.98 0.93
N GLY A 124 4.07 7.46 1.01
CA GLY A 124 5.27 8.15 0.55
C GLY A 124 5.69 9.33 1.44
N THR A 125 5.07 9.49 2.60
CA THR A 125 5.44 10.46 3.62
C THR A 125 5.40 9.79 4.98
N PRO A 126 6.48 9.86 5.79
CA PRO A 126 6.38 9.44 7.19
C PRO A 126 5.35 10.34 7.89
N GLU A 127 4.40 9.76 8.61
CA GLU A 127 3.61 10.53 9.56
C GLU A 127 4.58 11.36 10.41
N ARG A 128 4.46 12.69 10.33
CA ARG A 128 5.11 13.57 11.32
C ARG A 128 4.48 13.20 12.65
N THR A 129 5.10 12.31 13.41
CA THR A 129 4.87 12.19 14.84
C THR A 129 5.16 13.56 15.44
N SER A 130 4.12 14.35 15.64
CA SER A 130 4.11 15.55 16.45
C SER A 130 4.34 15.12 17.89
N LYS A 131 5.61 14.90 18.25
CA LYS A 131 6.10 14.89 19.64
C LYS A 131 7.51 15.49 19.63
N ARG A 132 7.55 16.82 19.80
CA ARG A 132 8.63 17.49 20.53
C ARG A 132 8.21 17.56 21.98
#